data_AF-A0A166N6M3-F1
#
_entry.id   AF-A0A166N6M3-F1
#
_cell.length_a   1.000
_cell.length_b   1.000
_cell.length_c   1.000
_cell.angle_alpha   90.00
_cell.angle_beta   90.00
_cell.angle_gamma   90.00
#
_symmetry.space_group_name_H-M   'P 1'
#
loop_
_entity.id
_entity.type
_entity.pdbx_description
1 polymer ?
#
loop_
_entity_poly.entity_id
_entity_poly.type
_entity_poly.pdbx_seq_one_letter_code
_entity_poly.pdbx_strand_id
1 'polypeptide(L)'
;MNKRLFILSQYLLPHHLLSRLAGCIAECRVRWFKNALTAWFAKRYQVDMSQALVEDLTAYEHFNAFFTRALKDGARPLDETPGAILSPADGAVSQLGPIEHGRVFQAKGHSFSVLELLGGDAANAAPFMGGDFATIYLSPKDYHRVHMPLAGTLREMVYIPGRIFSVNQTTAENVPELFARNERVACIFDTERGPMAVVLVGAMIVASIETVWAGLITPPKRELKTFRYDEAARAPIHLEKGAELGRFKLGSTAVVLFGPDQVKWAEGLGALSPVQMGQSIGLPSA
;
A
#
# COMPACT_ATOMS: atom_id res chain seq x y z
N MET A 1 0.58 15.99 -22.12
CA MET A 1 2.03 15.66 -22.07
C MET A 1 2.25 14.34 -22.77
N ASN A 2 3.21 14.23 -23.70
CA ASN A 2 3.52 12.98 -24.39
C ASN A 2 3.93 11.92 -23.35
N LYS A 3 3.33 10.71 -23.39
CA LYS A 3 3.60 9.63 -22.42
C LYS A 3 5.09 9.35 -22.28
N ARG A 4 5.85 9.37 -23.39
CA ARG A 4 7.31 9.18 -23.37
C ARG A 4 8.05 10.27 -22.60
N LEU A 5 7.62 11.54 -22.75
CA LEU A 5 8.24 12.66 -22.05
C LEU A 5 7.95 12.62 -20.54
N PHE A 6 6.73 12.20 -20.15
CA PHE A 6 6.40 11.96 -18.75
C PHE A 6 7.24 10.83 -18.15
N ILE A 7 7.39 9.70 -18.85
CA ILE A 7 8.22 8.60 -18.37
C ILE A 7 9.70 9.02 -18.30
N LEU A 8 10.22 9.73 -19.31
CA LEU A 8 11.60 10.21 -19.29
C LEU A 8 11.86 11.14 -18.10
N SER A 9 10.92 12.04 -17.77
CA SER A 9 11.07 12.91 -16.61
C SER A 9 11.15 12.10 -15.31
N GLN A 10 10.38 11.02 -15.18
CA GLN A 10 10.47 10.09 -14.04
C GLN A 10 11.84 9.40 -13.92
N TYR A 11 12.72 9.42 -14.92
CA TYR A 11 14.09 8.89 -14.75
C TYR A 11 15.09 9.98 -14.36
N LEU A 12 14.83 11.23 -14.75
CA LEU A 12 15.72 12.37 -14.58
C LEU A 12 15.48 13.13 -13.26
N LEU A 13 14.28 13.02 -12.68
CA LEU A 13 13.93 13.76 -11.48
C LEU A 13 14.71 13.27 -10.25
N PRO A 14 15.21 14.16 -9.38
CA PRO A 14 15.85 13.78 -8.13
C PRO A 14 14.77 13.37 -7.10
N HIS A 15 14.19 12.18 -7.26
CA HIS A 15 12.98 11.73 -6.55
C HIS A 15 13.05 11.94 -5.04
N HIS A 16 14.15 11.54 -4.40
CA HIS A 16 14.27 11.65 -2.95
C HIS A 16 14.37 13.10 -2.47
N LEU A 17 14.98 14.01 -3.25
CA LEU A 17 15.03 15.43 -2.90
C LEU A 17 13.62 16.02 -2.99
N LEU A 18 12.90 15.72 -4.08
CA LEU A 18 11.53 16.19 -4.28
C LEU A 18 10.59 15.64 -3.21
N SER A 19 10.67 14.34 -2.89
CA SER A 19 9.86 13.73 -1.83
C SER A 19 10.17 14.32 -0.45
N ARG A 20 11.43 14.67 -0.15
CA ARG A 20 11.79 15.36 1.10
C ARG A 20 11.17 16.75 1.18
N LEU A 21 11.30 17.54 0.11
CA LEU A 21 10.71 18.89 0.05
C LEU A 21 9.18 18.84 0.16
N ALA A 22 8.55 17.91 -0.56
CA ALA A 22 7.12 17.68 -0.49
C ALA A 22 6.68 17.23 0.92
N GLY A 23 7.45 16.39 1.60
CA GLY A 23 7.24 16.05 3.00
C GLY A 23 7.25 17.28 3.91
N CYS A 24 8.25 18.15 3.79
CA CYS A 24 8.32 19.40 4.56
C CYS A 24 7.13 20.32 4.27
N ILE A 25 6.70 20.43 3.01
CA ILE A 25 5.51 21.19 2.61
C ILE A 25 4.25 20.57 3.24
N ALA A 26 4.12 19.24 3.22
CA ALA A 26 2.95 18.53 3.72
C ALA A 26 2.85 18.53 5.25
N GLU A 27 3.95 18.75 5.96
CA GLU A 27 4.02 18.89 7.42
C GLU A 27 4.04 20.36 7.88
N CYS A 28 3.99 21.32 6.94
CA CYS A 28 3.92 22.73 7.25
C CYS A 28 2.63 23.06 8.03
N ARG A 29 2.80 23.69 9.21
CA ARG A 29 1.69 24.05 10.13
C ARG A 29 1.21 25.49 9.97
N VAL A 30 1.77 26.25 9.03
CA VAL A 30 1.36 27.64 8.76
C VAL A 30 -0.10 27.65 8.30
N ARG A 31 -0.99 28.20 9.14
CA ARG A 31 -2.46 28.03 9.00
C ARG A 31 -3.02 28.39 7.63
N TRP A 32 -2.69 29.58 7.11
CA TRP A 32 -3.20 30.02 5.80
C TRP A 32 -2.72 29.10 4.67
N PHE A 33 -1.46 28.66 4.74
CA PHE A 33 -0.84 27.83 3.72
C PHE A 33 -1.39 26.41 3.74
N LYS A 34 -1.38 25.76 4.91
CA LYS A 34 -1.91 24.39 5.05
C LYS A 34 -3.39 24.33 4.66
N ASN A 35 -4.19 25.32 5.07
CA ASN A 35 -5.62 25.34 4.79
C ASN A 35 -5.86 25.54 3.29
N ALA A 36 -5.11 26.43 2.64
CA ALA A 36 -5.20 26.62 1.19
C ALA A 36 -4.79 25.36 0.42
N LEU A 37 -3.69 24.71 0.81
CA LEU A 37 -3.23 23.46 0.20
C LEU A 37 -4.25 22.33 0.36
N THR A 38 -4.74 22.11 1.58
CA THR A 38 -5.75 21.09 1.87
C THR A 38 -7.06 21.34 1.11
N ALA A 39 -7.57 22.58 1.11
CA ALA A 39 -8.79 22.94 0.40
C ALA A 39 -8.64 22.79 -1.12
N TRP A 40 -7.51 23.24 -1.68
CA TRP A 40 -7.19 23.04 -3.08
C TRP A 40 -7.16 21.55 -3.44
N PHE A 41 -6.49 20.73 -2.63
CA PHE A 41 -6.37 19.30 -2.88
C PHE A 41 -7.73 18.59 -2.81
N ALA A 42 -8.49 18.82 -1.75
CA ALA A 42 -9.82 18.24 -1.57
C ALA A 42 -10.74 18.57 -2.75
N LYS A 43 -10.73 19.82 -3.21
CA LYS A 43 -11.49 20.26 -4.39
C LYS A 43 -10.96 19.64 -5.69
N ARG A 44 -9.64 19.62 -5.89
CA ARG A 44 -9.00 19.16 -7.13
C ARG A 44 -9.18 17.67 -7.37
N TYR A 45 -9.17 16.88 -6.31
CA TYR A 45 -9.30 15.42 -6.36
C TYR A 45 -10.70 14.92 -5.96
N GLN A 46 -11.61 15.83 -5.60
CA GLN A 46 -12.98 15.52 -5.18
C GLN A 46 -12.99 14.53 -4.01
N VAL A 47 -12.21 14.85 -2.97
CA VAL A 47 -12.14 14.05 -1.75
C VAL A 47 -13.48 14.13 -1.02
N ASP A 48 -14.11 12.99 -0.78
CA ASP A 48 -15.32 12.92 0.02
C ASP A 48 -14.98 13.07 1.50
N MET A 49 -15.35 14.23 2.06
CA MET A 49 -15.15 14.55 3.47
C MET A 49 -16.31 14.14 4.35
N SER A 50 -17.49 13.80 3.78
CA SER A 50 -18.66 13.40 4.57
C SER A 50 -18.43 12.08 5.33
N GLN A 51 -17.51 11.26 4.84
CA GLN A 51 -17.08 10.00 5.45
C GLN A 51 -15.91 10.15 6.41
N ALA A 52 -15.21 11.29 6.41
CA ALA A 52 -14.06 11.52 7.28
C ALA A 52 -14.51 11.72 8.73
N LEU A 53 -13.73 11.22 9.69
CA LEU A 53 -13.98 11.44 11.11
C LEU A 53 -13.97 12.94 11.46
N VAL A 54 -13.07 13.69 10.82
CA VAL A 54 -12.98 15.15 10.92
C VAL A 54 -13.32 15.73 9.55
N GLU A 55 -14.54 16.24 9.40
CA GLU A 55 -15.01 16.78 8.11
C GLU A 55 -14.39 18.16 7.80
N ASP A 56 -14.13 18.96 8.82
CA ASP A 56 -13.55 20.30 8.67
C ASP A 56 -12.08 20.21 8.22
N LEU A 57 -11.83 20.63 6.97
CA LEU A 57 -10.51 20.68 6.36
C LEU A 57 -9.50 21.55 7.13
N THR A 58 -9.98 22.55 7.88
CA THR A 58 -9.11 23.48 8.61
C THR A 58 -8.64 22.93 9.97
N ALA A 59 -9.34 21.91 10.49
CA ALA A 59 -9.05 21.27 11.77
C ALA A 59 -7.80 20.38 11.75
N TYR A 60 -7.35 19.93 10.57
CA TYR A 60 -6.13 19.12 10.43
C TYR A 60 -4.88 19.95 10.72
N GLU A 61 -3.96 19.41 11.53
CA GLU A 61 -2.73 20.13 11.93
C GLU A 61 -1.85 20.54 10.74
N HIS A 62 -1.79 19.70 9.71
CA HIS A 62 -1.04 19.90 8.48
C HIS A 62 -1.62 19.00 7.37
N PHE A 63 -1.13 19.11 6.14
CA PHE A 63 -1.68 18.39 4.99
C PHE A 63 -1.53 16.86 5.10
N ASN A 64 -0.40 16.36 5.62
CA ASN A 64 -0.25 14.90 5.87
C ASN A 64 -1.32 14.35 6.83
N ALA A 65 -1.74 15.11 7.86
CA ALA A 65 -2.79 14.67 8.79
C ALA A 65 -4.15 14.54 8.09
N PHE A 66 -4.45 15.46 7.17
CA PHE A 66 -5.62 15.38 6.28
C PHE A 66 -5.51 14.18 5.32
N PHE A 67 -4.34 13.96 4.74
CA PHE A 67 -4.15 12.90 3.77
C PHE A 67 -4.33 11.51 4.39
N THR A 68 -3.84 11.33 5.61
CA THR A 68 -4.03 10.11 6.41
C THR A 68 -5.25 10.21 7.35
N ARG A 69 -6.27 11.00 6.99
CA ARG A 69 -7.50 11.17 7.78
C ARG A 69 -8.10 9.82 8.17
N ALA A 70 -8.62 9.73 9.39
CA ALA A 70 -9.47 8.61 9.77
C ALA A 70 -10.85 8.77 9.12
N LEU A 71 -11.52 7.66 8.86
CA LEU A 71 -12.93 7.65 8.48
C LEU A 71 -13.81 7.45 9.72
N LYS A 72 -15.09 7.79 9.61
CA LYS A 72 -16.10 7.52 10.64
C LYS A 72 -16.27 6.01 10.83
N ASP A 73 -16.65 5.61 12.04
CA ASP A 73 -17.06 4.24 12.31
C ASP A 73 -18.22 3.84 11.38
N GLY A 74 -18.15 2.63 10.83
CA GLY A 74 -19.14 2.14 9.86
C GLY A 74 -19.03 2.72 8.44
N ALA A 75 -18.13 3.66 8.16
CA ALA A 75 -17.91 4.15 6.79
C ALA A 75 -17.38 3.07 5.84
N ARG A 76 -16.73 2.04 6.39
CA ARG A 76 -16.20 0.87 5.68
C ARG A 76 -16.65 -0.40 6.41
N PRO A 77 -17.89 -0.86 6.22
CA PRO A 77 -18.34 -2.12 6.79
C PRO A 77 -17.49 -3.26 6.22
N LEU A 78 -17.09 -4.19 7.08
CA LEU A 78 -16.31 -5.36 6.67
C LEU A 78 -17.24 -6.43 6.12
N ASP A 79 -16.81 -7.13 5.08
CA ASP A 79 -17.54 -8.30 4.60
C ASP A 79 -17.55 -9.41 5.66
N GLU A 80 -18.76 -9.85 6.00
CA GLU A 80 -19.02 -10.83 7.07
C GLU A 80 -18.94 -12.28 6.58
N THR A 81 -18.78 -12.51 5.27
CA THR A 81 -18.68 -13.86 4.71
C THR A 81 -17.49 -14.59 5.36
N PRO A 82 -17.72 -15.79 5.95
CA PRO A 82 -16.65 -16.56 6.57
C PRO A 82 -15.50 -16.82 5.60
N GLY A 83 -14.27 -16.55 6.04
CA GLY A 83 -13.06 -16.73 5.24
C GLY A 83 -12.86 -15.72 4.09
N ALA A 84 -13.76 -14.76 3.89
CA ALA A 84 -13.58 -13.73 2.88
C ALA A 84 -12.31 -12.90 3.12
N ILE A 85 -11.61 -12.62 2.01
CA ILE A 85 -10.42 -11.79 1.97
C ILE A 85 -10.86 -10.37 1.69
N LEU A 86 -10.55 -9.47 2.61
CA LEU A 86 -10.94 -8.08 2.47
C LEU A 86 -9.94 -7.32 1.60
N SER A 87 -10.42 -6.34 0.83
CA SER A 87 -9.54 -5.35 0.23
C SER A 87 -8.78 -4.62 1.34
N PRO A 88 -7.45 -4.54 1.27
CA PRO A 88 -6.66 -3.86 2.29
C PRO A 88 -6.84 -2.33 2.26
N ALA A 89 -7.38 -1.77 1.18
CA ALA A 89 -7.42 -0.32 0.98
C ALA A 89 -8.58 0.10 0.06
N ASP A 90 -8.92 1.39 0.13
CA ASP A 90 -9.73 2.05 -0.90
C ASP A 90 -8.88 2.30 -2.15
N GLY A 91 -9.46 2.07 -3.32
CA GLY A 91 -8.82 2.43 -4.58
C GLY A 91 -9.33 1.62 -5.75
N ALA A 92 -8.41 1.13 -6.58
CA ALA A 92 -8.73 0.25 -7.69
C ALA A 92 -7.74 -0.91 -7.76
N VAL A 93 -8.23 -2.07 -8.17
CA VAL A 93 -7.38 -3.21 -8.52
C VAL A 93 -6.47 -2.79 -9.68
N SER A 94 -5.17 -2.77 -9.46
CA SER A 94 -4.18 -2.62 -10.53
C SER A 94 -4.12 -3.91 -11.33
N GLN A 95 -3.86 -5.03 -10.64
CA GLN A 95 -3.86 -6.39 -11.17
C GLN A 95 -4.12 -7.36 -10.01
N LEU A 96 -4.66 -8.53 -10.31
CA LEU A 96 -4.76 -9.67 -9.40
C LEU A 96 -4.66 -10.96 -10.20
N GLY A 97 -4.33 -12.07 -9.54
CA GLY A 97 -4.23 -13.38 -10.17
C GLY A 97 -3.07 -14.23 -9.63
N PRO A 98 -2.67 -15.28 -10.37
CA PRO A 98 -1.64 -16.19 -9.93
C PRO A 98 -0.24 -15.58 -10.02
N ILE A 99 0.65 -16.06 -9.15
CA ILE A 99 2.08 -15.81 -9.15
C ILE A 99 2.74 -16.90 -9.99
N GLU A 100 3.07 -16.57 -11.24
CA GLU A 100 3.65 -17.52 -12.19
C GLU A 100 5.19 -17.47 -12.15
N HIS A 101 5.83 -18.61 -11.94
CA HIS A 101 7.30 -18.72 -11.89
C HIS A 101 7.96 -17.73 -10.90
N GLY A 102 7.29 -17.48 -9.77
CA GLY A 102 7.74 -16.53 -8.75
C GLY A 102 7.65 -15.05 -9.15
N ARG A 103 6.85 -14.73 -10.18
CA ARG A 103 6.65 -13.37 -10.67
C ARG A 103 5.19 -12.93 -10.55
N VAL A 104 5.02 -11.67 -10.15
CA VAL A 104 3.74 -10.98 -10.06
C VAL A 104 3.54 -10.13 -11.32
N PHE A 105 2.37 -10.26 -11.96
CA PHE A 105 2.05 -9.45 -13.13
C PHE A 105 1.75 -7.99 -12.75
N GLN A 106 2.35 -7.04 -13.47
CA GLN A 106 2.22 -5.61 -13.21
C GLN A 106 1.26 -4.93 -14.19
N ALA A 107 1.59 -4.95 -15.49
CA ALA A 107 0.78 -4.46 -16.61
C ALA A 107 1.60 -4.57 -17.92
N LYS A 108 0.93 -4.65 -19.08
CA LYS A 108 1.54 -4.62 -20.44
C LYS A 108 2.81 -5.46 -20.61
N GLY A 109 2.77 -6.71 -20.15
CA GLY A 109 3.90 -7.63 -20.26
C GLY A 109 5.04 -7.37 -19.26
N HIS A 110 4.90 -6.40 -18.37
CA HIS A 110 5.78 -6.24 -17.22
C HIS A 110 5.28 -7.09 -16.05
N SER A 111 6.22 -7.74 -15.40
CA SER A 111 6.06 -8.46 -14.14
C SER A 111 7.29 -8.18 -13.26
N PHE A 112 7.23 -8.53 -11.98
CA PHE A 112 8.34 -8.37 -11.04
C PHE A 112 8.47 -9.59 -10.12
N SER A 113 9.67 -9.84 -9.59
CA SER A 113 9.91 -11.00 -8.74
C SER A 113 9.33 -10.83 -7.34
N VAL A 114 8.72 -11.88 -6.80
CA VAL A 114 8.34 -11.97 -5.38
C VAL A 114 9.57 -11.89 -4.49
N LEU A 115 10.68 -12.54 -4.89
CA LEU A 115 11.94 -12.49 -4.16
C LEU A 115 12.42 -11.05 -3.99
N GLU A 116 12.46 -10.29 -5.08
CA GLU A 116 12.84 -8.88 -5.04
C GLU A 116 11.84 -8.09 -4.20
N LEU A 117 10.53 -8.26 -4.43
CA LEU A 117 9.48 -7.56 -3.68
C LEU A 117 9.64 -7.71 -2.16
N LEU A 118 10.03 -8.89 -1.69
CA LEU A 118 10.18 -9.20 -0.26
C LEU A 118 11.60 -9.00 0.28
N GLY A 119 12.49 -8.33 -0.47
CA GLY A 119 13.80 -7.91 0.01
C GLY A 119 14.95 -8.88 -0.27
N GLY A 120 14.74 -9.89 -1.11
CA GLY A 120 15.80 -10.78 -1.60
C GLY A 120 16.05 -12.02 -0.74
N ASP A 121 15.30 -12.22 0.35
CA ASP A 121 15.38 -13.45 1.14
C ASP A 121 14.49 -14.55 0.54
N ALA A 122 15.12 -15.64 0.10
CA ALA A 122 14.43 -16.79 -0.48
C ALA A 122 13.49 -17.48 0.52
N ALA A 123 13.79 -17.45 1.82
CA ALA A 123 12.94 -18.04 2.85
C ALA A 123 11.61 -17.26 2.99
N ASN A 124 11.66 -15.94 2.82
CA ASN A 124 10.46 -15.10 2.81
C ASN A 124 9.63 -15.28 1.54
N ALA A 125 10.28 -15.52 0.40
CA ALA A 125 9.60 -15.62 -0.89
C ALA A 125 9.01 -17.02 -1.16
N ALA A 126 9.67 -18.08 -0.68
CA ALA A 126 9.28 -19.47 -0.93
C ALA A 126 7.79 -19.78 -0.65
N PRO A 127 7.17 -19.32 0.46
CA PRO A 127 5.77 -19.62 0.75
C PRO A 127 4.77 -19.08 -0.27
N PHE A 128 5.15 -18.08 -1.07
CA PHE A 128 4.30 -17.40 -2.03
C PHE A 128 4.53 -17.88 -3.48
N MET A 129 5.47 -18.81 -3.70
CA MET A 129 5.77 -19.33 -5.03
C MET A 129 4.60 -20.19 -5.53
N GLY A 130 4.03 -19.83 -6.69
CA GLY A 130 2.83 -20.47 -7.22
C GLY A 130 1.53 -20.08 -6.50
N GLY A 131 1.60 -19.07 -5.63
CA GLY A 131 0.45 -18.51 -4.92
C GLY A 131 -0.32 -17.47 -5.72
N ASP A 132 -1.00 -16.58 -5.01
CA ASP A 132 -1.87 -15.56 -5.58
C ASP A 132 -1.51 -14.18 -5.08
N PHE A 133 -1.78 -13.16 -5.90
CA PHE A 133 -1.57 -11.77 -5.54
C PHE A 133 -2.77 -10.88 -5.86
N ALA A 134 -2.88 -9.78 -5.12
CA ALA A 134 -3.72 -8.64 -5.48
C ALA A 134 -2.93 -7.34 -5.26
N THR A 135 -2.86 -6.49 -6.28
CA THR A 135 -2.24 -5.18 -6.24
C THR A 135 -3.32 -4.11 -6.26
N ILE A 136 -3.47 -3.35 -5.18
CA ILE A 136 -4.46 -2.27 -5.05
C ILE A 136 -3.75 -0.92 -5.14
N TYR A 137 -4.12 -0.12 -6.14
CA TYR A 137 -3.64 1.24 -6.31
C TYR A 137 -4.56 2.23 -5.59
N LEU A 138 -3.97 3.06 -4.73
CA LEU A 138 -4.65 4.13 -4.01
C LEU A 138 -4.42 5.44 -4.76
N SER A 139 -5.48 6.00 -5.33
CA SER A 139 -5.44 7.28 -6.02
C SER A 139 -5.49 8.43 -5.01
N PRO A 140 -5.06 9.65 -5.38
CA PRO A 140 -4.95 10.77 -4.42
C PRO A 140 -6.22 11.13 -3.66
N LYS A 141 -7.42 10.77 -4.17
CA LYS A 141 -8.69 11.05 -3.50
C LYS A 141 -9.05 10.05 -2.40
N ASP A 142 -8.46 8.86 -2.46
CA ASP A 142 -8.89 7.71 -1.67
C ASP A 142 -8.47 7.84 -0.19
N TYR A 143 -8.91 6.89 0.62
CA TYR A 143 -8.45 6.73 2.00
C TYR A 143 -7.10 6.01 2.02
N HIS A 144 -6.07 6.62 2.62
CA HIS A 144 -4.67 6.18 2.49
C HIS A 144 -4.14 5.42 3.71
N ARG A 145 -5.01 4.71 4.42
CA ARG A 145 -4.58 3.70 5.38
C ARG A 145 -4.87 2.31 4.83
N VAL A 146 -3.98 1.39 5.17
CA VAL A 146 -3.96 0.00 4.75
C VAL A 146 -4.38 -0.85 5.94
N HIS A 147 -5.27 -1.79 5.69
CA HIS A 147 -5.89 -2.65 6.68
C HIS A 147 -5.60 -4.12 6.37
N MET A 148 -5.77 -4.96 7.38
CA MET A 148 -5.56 -6.40 7.30
C MET A 148 -6.62 -7.10 6.43
N PRO A 149 -6.23 -7.80 5.34
CA PRO A 149 -7.17 -8.62 4.56
C PRO A 149 -7.75 -9.81 5.33
N LEU A 150 -6.92 -10.43 6.19
CA LEU A 150 -7.24 -11.52 7.10
C LEU A 150 -6.62 -11.22 8.47
N ALA A 151 -7.17 -11.81 9.53
CA ALA A 151 -6.52 -11.76 10.85
C ALA A 151 -5.17 -12.48 10.78
N GLY A 152 -4.18 -11.98 11.51
CA GLY A 152 -2.85 -12.58 11.50
C GLY A 152 -1.90 -12.03 12.54
N THR A 153 -0.88 -12.81 12.85
CA THR A 153 0.21 -12.45 13.76
C THR A 153 1.44 -12.06 12.94
N LEU A 154 1.97 -10.87 13.17
CA LEU A 154 3.15 -10.38 12.46
C LEU A 154 4.36 -11.26 12.79
N ARG A 155 4.98 -11.82 11.75
CA ARG A 155 6.20 -12.62 11.84
C ARG A 155 7.43 -11.76 11.56
N GLU A 156 7.42 -11.07 10.42
CA GLU A 156 8.58 -10.33 9.94
C GLU A 156 8.13 -9.04 9.23
N MET A 157 8.90 -7.98 9.41
CA MET A 157 8.77 -6.73 8.66
C MET A 157 10.11 -6.41 8.01
N VAL A 158 10.11 -6.17 6.71
CA VAL A 158 11.31 -5.84 5.94
C VAL A 158 11.12 -4.46 5.32
N TYR A 159 12.01 -3.53 5.66
CA TYR A 159 12.16 -2.27 4.93
C TYR A 159 13.13 -2.49 3.77
N ILE A 160 12.69 -2.17 2.55
CA ILE A 160 13.48 -2.29 1.34
C ILE A 160 13.68 -0.89 0.73
N PRO A 161 14.92 -0.37 0.72
CA PRO A 161 15.21 0.90 0.07
C PRO A 161 15.07 0.77 -1.44
N GLY A 162 14.62 1.84 -2.10
CA GLY A 162 14.41 1.83 -3.55
C GLY A 162 14.34 3.22 -4.13
N ARG A 163 14.03 3.28 -5.43
CA ARG A 163 13.62 4.51 -6.10
C ARG A 163 12.25 4.92 -5.56
N ILE A 164 11.75 6.07 -6.01
CA ILE A 164 10.42 6.53 -5.65
C ILE A 164 9.75 7.07 -6.92
N PHE A 165 9.52 6.18 -7.89
CA PHE A 165 8.75 6.53 -9.08
C PHE A 165 7.31 6.85 -8.69
N SER A 166 6.64 7.74 -9.44
CA SER A 166 5.20 7.92 -9.30
C SER A 166 4.49 6.60 -9.63
N VAL A 167 3.45 6.28 -8.88
CA VAL A 167 2.60 5.14 -9.18
C VAL A 167 1.29 5.64 -9.75
N ASN A 168 0.99 5.21 -10.97
CA ASN A 168 -0.30 5.37 -11.64
C ASN A 168 -0.33 4.37 -12.80
N GLN A 169 -1.46 4.26 -13.49
CA GLN A 169 -1.60 3.35 -14.62
C GLN A 169 -0.53 3.57 -15.70
N THR A 170 -0.17 4.82 -16.01
CA THR A 170 0.85 5.10 -17.04
C THR A 170 2.23 4.61 -16.63
N THR A 171 2.65 4.78 -15.37
CA THR A 171 3.95 4.26 -14.92
C THR A 171 3.92 2.74 -14.75
N ALA A 172 2.84 2.15 -14.24
CA ALA A 172 2.70 0.69 -14.14
C ALA A 172 2.80 0.01 -15.53
N GLU A 173 2.29 0.65 -16.57
CA GLU A 173 2.33 0.14 -17.95
C GLU A 173 3.67 0.34 -18.68
N ASN A 174 4.58 1.17 -18.18
CA ASN A 174 5.77 1.60 -18.95
C ASN A 174 7.09 1.58 -18.15
N VAL A 175 7.04 1.46 -16.82
CA VAL A 175 8.22 1.35 -15.96
C VAL A 175 8.36 -0.13 -15.57
N PRO A 176 9.39 -0.84 -16.05
CA PRO A 176 9.59 -2.23 -15.67
C PRO A 176 9.88 -2.34 -14.18
N GLU A 177 9.29 -3.37 -13.57
CA GLU A 177 9.49 -3.74 -12.17
C GLU A 177 9.25 -2.58 -11.19
N LEU A 178 8.26 -1.74 -11.50
CA LEU A 178 7.97 -0.50 -10.77
C LEU A 178 7.86 -0.75 -9.26
N PHE A 179 7.10 -1.77 -8.87
CA PHE A 179 6.82 -2.05 -7.46
C PHE A 179 8.02 -2.67 -6.73
N ALA A 180 8.83 -3.50 -7.39
CA ALA A 180 10.06 -4.05 -6.82
C ALA A 180 11.24 -3.06 -6.83
N ARG A 181 11.16 -1.98 -7.59
CA ARG A 181 12.16 -0.90 -7.61
C ARG A 181 11.84 0.24 -6.66
N ASN A 182 10.56 0.42 -6.31
CA ASN A 182 10.16 1.48 -5.39
C ASN A 182 10.48 1.12 -3.94
N GLU A 183 10.82 2.14 -3.15
CA GLU A 183 10.92 2.05 -1.69
C GLU A 183 9.62 1.49 -1.10
N ARG A 184 9.74 0.51 -0.21
CA ARG A 184 8.60 -0.24 0.30
C ARG A 184 8.88 -0.88 1.65
N VAL A 185 7.80 -1.29 2.31
CA VAL A 185 7.84 -2.11 3.52
C VAL A 185 7.00 -3.37 3.27
N ALA A 186 7.61 -4.54 3.43
CA ALA A 186 6.91 -5.82 3.38
C ALA A 186 6.61 -6.28 4.80
N CYS A 187 5.34 -6.58 5.10
CA CYS A 187 4.91 -7.15 6.37
C CYS A 187 4.39 -8.57 6.13
N ILE A 188 5.01 -9.56 6.76
CA ILE A 188 4.69 -10.98 6.62
C ILE A 188 3.98 -11.44 7.89
N PHE A 189 2.79 -11.99 7.73
CA PHE A 189 1.92 -12.45 8.80
C PHE A 189 1.68 -13.94 8.71
N ASP A 190 1.57 -14.59 9.86
CA ASP A 190 0.97 -15.90 10.00
C ASP A 190 -0.53 -15.76 10.17
N THR A 191 -1.29 -16.41 9.29
CA THR A 191 -2.76 -16.38 9.27
C THR A 191 -3.30 -17.80 9.35
N GLU A 192 -4.62 -17.94 9.52
CA GLU A 192 -5.30 -19.24 9.45
C GLU A 192 -5.13 -19.94 8.09
N ARG A 193 -4.72 -19.20 7.04
CA ARG A 193 -4.50 -19.67 5.66
C ARG A 193 -3.02 -19.70 5.29
N GLY A 194 -2.16 -19.89 6.28
CA GLY A 194 -0.72 -19.84 6.11
C GLY A 194 -0.18 -18.41 5.97
N PRO A 195 1.04 -18.24 5.44
CA PRO A 195 1.66 -16.93 5.32
C PRO A 195 0.91 -15.99 4.39
N MET A 196 0.68 -14.76 4.84
CA MET A 196 0.19 -13.64 4.03
C MET A 196 1.23 -12.52 4.08
N ALA A 197 1.59 -11.95 2.93
CA ALA A 197 2.39 -10.72 2.89
C ALA A 197 1.50 -9.54 2.49
N VAL A 198 1.64 -8.42 3.20
CA VAL A 198 1.08 -7.12 2.79
C VAL A 198 2.25 -6.16 2.61
N VAL A 199 2.47 -5.73 1.37
CA VAL A 199 3.58 -4.89 0.97
C VAL A 199 3.09 -3.48 0.67
N LEU A 200 3.58 -2.53 1.44
CA LEU A 200 3.29 -1.12 1.29
C LEU A 200 4.33 -0.49 0.38
N VAL A 201 3.96 -0.16 -0.86
CA VAL A 201 4.86 0.41 -1.86
C VAL A 201 4.68 1.93 -1.92
N GLY A 202 5.73 2.66 -1.59
CA GLY A 202 5.76 4.13 -1.65
C GLY A 202 5.79 4.65 -3.08
N ALA A 203 5.40 5.91 -3.26
CA ALA A 203 5.39 6.60 -4.55
C ALA A 203 5.97 8.02 -4.44
N MET A 204 6.28 8.63 -5.59
CA MET A 204 6.87 9.97 -5.61
C MET A 204 5.97 10.96 -4.88
N ILE A 205 6.59 11.99 -4.28
CA ILE A 205 5.97 13.08 -3.52
C ILE A 205 5.91 12.74 -2.04
N VAL A 206 5.47 11.55 -1.62
CA VAL A 206 5.75 11.11 -0.24
C VAL A 206 5.82 9.58 -0.14
N ALA A 207 6.98 9.09 0.29
CA ALA A 207 7.25 7.66 0.49
C ALA A 207 7.28 7.28 1.98
N SER A 208 6.74 8.15 2.85
CA SER A 208 6.68 7.90 4.28
C SER A 208 5.60 6.86 4.57
N ILE A 209 6.08 5.69 5.00
CA ILE A 209 5.31 4.53 5.37
C ILE A 209 5.36 4.42 6.89
N GLU A 210 4.18 4.27 7.49
CA GLU A 210 4.03 4.04 8.92
C GLU A 210 3.26 2.74 9.15
N THR A 211 3.62 1.99 10.18
CA THR A 211 2.82 0.87 10.69
C THR A 211 2.34 1.16 12.10
N VAL A 212 1.21 0.58 12.49
CA VAL A 212 0.59 0.88 13.80
C VAL A 212 1.45 0.46 14.99
N TRP A 213 2.42 -0.45 14.79
CA TRP A 213 3.31 -0.94 15.84
C TRP A 213 4.71 -0.30 15.85
N ALA A 214 5.23 0.14 14.69
CA ALA A 214 6.59 0.69 14.60
C ALA A 214 6.60 2.22 14.40
N GLY A 215 5.45 2.85 14.16
CA GLY A 215 5.37 4.26 13.80
C GLY A 215 6.00 4.51 12.43
N LEU A 216 6.71 5.64 12.29
CA LEU A 216 7.36 6.03 11.04
C LEU A 216 8.57 5.14 10.72
N ILE A 217 8.48 4.38 9.63
CA ILE A 217 9.56 3.51 9.16
C ILE A 217 10.46 4.29 8.19
N THR A 218 9.87 5.10 7.31
CA THR A 218 10.60 5.87 6.30
C THR A 218 10.51 7.38 6.47
N PRO A 219 11.64 8.11 6.38
CA PRO A 219 12.91 7.69 5.78
C PRO A 219 13.97 7.27 6.83
N PRO A 220 14.48 6.04 6.86
CA PRO A 220 15.68 5.73 7.62
C PRO A 220 16.92 5.87 6.70
N LYS A 221 18.10 5.48 7.21
CA LYS A 221 19.27 5.22 6.36
C LYS A 221 18.85 4.28 5.23
N ARG A 222 19.37 4.48 4.01
CA ARG A 222 19.03 3.71 2.80
C ARG A 222 19.64 2.31 2.84
N GLU A 223 19.31 1.56 3.87
CA GLU A 223 19.81 0.22 4.15
C GLU A 223 18.62 -0.70 4.30
N LEU A 224 18.71 -1.89 3.67
CA LEU A 224 17.73 -2.94 3.90
C LEU A 224 17.72 -3.29 5.39
N LYS A 225 16.53 -3.37 5.98
CA LYS A 225 16.39 -3.68 7.40
C LYS A 225 15.26 -4.66 7.64
N THR A 226 15.62 -5.79 8.23
CA THR A 226 14.70 -6.84 8.64
C THR A 226 14.43 -6.74 10.14
N PHE A 227 13.17 -6.87 10.52
CA PHE A 227 12.70 -6.91 11.90
C PHE A 227 11.90 -8.18 12.08
N ARG A 228 12.40 -9.08 12.93
CA ARG A 228 11.70 -10.30 13.31
C ARG A 228 10.91 -10.08 14.60
N TYR A 229 9.70 -10.62 14.64
CA TYR A 229 8.73 -10.47 15.73
C TYR A 229 8.34 -11.82 16.35
N ASP A 230 9.00 -12.89 15.93
CA ASP A 230 8.91 -14.25 16.47
C ASP A 230 9.83 -14.48 17.69
N GLU A 231 10.67 -13.50 18.05
CA GLU A 231 11.55 -13.59 19.22
C GLU A 231 10.74 -13.62 20.54
N ALA A 232 11.01 -14.62 21.39
CA ALA A 232 10.36 -14.82 22.70
C ALA A 232 10.41 -13.61 23.65
N ALA A 233 11.26 -12.62 23.37
CA ALA A 233 11.39 -11.39 24.14
C ALA A 233 10.35 -10.31 23.77
N ARG A 234 9.52 -10.51 22.74
CA ARG A 234 8.49 -9.55 22.31
C ARG A 234 7.09 -10.12 22.45
N ALA A 235 6.15 -9.29 22.89
CA ALA A 235 4.74 -9.64 22.81
C ALA A 235 4.36 -9.81 21.32
N PRO A 236 3.63 -10.89 20.96
CA PRO A 236 3.16 -11.08 19.59
C PRO A 236 2.29 -9.91 19.14
N ILE A 237 2.55 -9.41 17.94
CA ILE A 237 1.72 -8.36 17.32
C ILE A 237 0.64 -9.06 16.51
N HIS A 238 -0.53 -9.24 17.11
CA HIS A 238 -1.71 -9.78 16.43
C HIS A 238 -2.62 -8.65 15.95
N LEU A 239 -3.09 -8.74 14.70
CA LEU A 239 -4.05 -7.80 14.12
C LEU A 239 -5.25 -8.57 13.57
N GLU A 240 -6.45 -8.13 13.98
CA GLU A 240 -7.72 -8.70 13.54
C GLU A 240 -8.00 -8.40 12.06
N LYS A 241 -8.90 -9.18 11.44
CA LYS A 241 -9.40 -8.92 10.08
C LYS A 241 -9.98 -7.50 10.01
N GLY A 242 -9.53 -6.69 9.05
CA GLY A 242 -9.94 -5.30 8.89
C GLY A 242 -9.27 -4.31 9.86
N ALA A 243 -8.44 -4.75 10.79
CA ALA A 243 -7.66 -3.84 11.64
C ALA A 243 -6.67 -3.00 10.81
N GLU A 244 -6.38 -1.77 11.25
CA GLU A 244 -5.39 -0.93 10.59
C GLU A 244 -4.00 -1.55 10.73
N LEU A 245 -3.31 -1.74 9.60
CA LEU A 245 -1.94 -2.24 9.53
C LEU A 245 -0.96 -1.07 9.48
N GLY A 246 -1.23 -0.11 8.61
CA GLY A 246 -0.33 1.00 8.36
C GLY A 246 -0.94 2.05 7.45
N ARG A 247 -0.15 3.04 7.08
CA ARG A 247 -0.63 4.18 6.28
C ARG A 247 0.48 4.79 5.45
N PHE A 248 0.05 5.44 4.38
CA PHE A 248 0.93 6.22 3.53
C PHE A 248 0.67 7.68 3.74
N LYS A 249 1.72 8.42 4.05
CA LYS A 249 1.69 9.85 3.78
C LYS A 249 1.90 9.96 2.27
N LEU A 250 0.89 10.40 1.51
CA LEU A 250 0.90 10.81 0.07
C LEU A 250 1.34 9.81 -1.01
N GLY A 251 0.40 8.95 -1.42
CA GLY A 251 0.40 8.14 -2.64
C GLY A 251 0.94 6.72 -2.43
N SER A 252 0.27 5.70 -3.00
CA SER A 252 0.65 4.34 -2.65
C SER A 252 0.03 3.20 -3.45
N THR A 253 0.62 2.03 -3.26
CA THR A 253 0.04 0.75 -3.66
C THR A 253 0.24 -0.26 -2.56
N ALA A 254 -0.79 -1.06 -2.30
CA ALA A 254 -0.71 -2.23 -1.44
C ALA A 254 -0.67 -3.48 -2.32
N VAL A 255 0.36 -4.31 -2.15
CA VAL A 255 0.42 -5.64 -2.79
C VAL A 255 0.19 -6.68 -1.71
N VAL A 256 -0.83 -7.52 -1.87
CA VAL A 256 -1.12 -8.65 -0.99
C VAL A 256 -0.69 -9.93 -1.69
N LEU A 257 0.02 -10.81 -0.99
CA LEU A 257 0.41 -12.13 -1.45
C LEU A 257 -0.14 -13.21 -0.53
N PHE A 258 -0.54 -14.33 -1.13
CA PHE A 258 -0.92 -15.56 -0.45
C PHE A 258 -0.18 -16.76 -1.05
N GLY A 259 -0.07 -17.84 -0.28
CA GLY A 259 0.45 -19.11 -0.77
C GLY A 259 -0.45 -19.80 -1.79
N PRO A 260 0.03 -20.89 -2.41
CA PRO A 260 -0.75 -21.69 -3.36
C PRO A 260 -2.03 -22.23 -2.74
N ASP A 261 -3.06 -22.33 -3.58
CA ASP A 261 -4.38 -22.89 -3.24
C ASP A 261 -5.04 -22.25 -2.02
N GLN A 262 -4.62 -21.03 -1.66
CA GLN A 262 -5.27 -20.31 -0.58
C GLN A 262 -6.48 -19.55 -1.11
N VAL A 263 -6.36 -18.81 -2.22
CA VAL A 263 -7.34 -17.79 -2.62
C VAL A 263 -8.03 -18.08 -3.95
N LYS A 264 -9.35 -17.87 -3.99
CA LYS A 264 -10.10 -17.66 -5.24
C LYS A 264 -10.55 -16.20 -5.32
N TRP A 265 -10.00 -15.42 -6.25
CA TRP A 265 -10.42 -14.03 -6.48
C TRP A 265 -11.85 -13.95 -7.03
N ALA A 266 -12.57 -12.88 -6.69
CA ALA A 266 -13.94 -12.70 -7.15
C ALA A 266 -14.01 -12.52 -8.69
N GLU A 267 -14.92 -13.26 -9.34
CA GLU A 267 -15.00 -13.39 -10.82
C GLU A 267 -15.28 -12.07 -11.58
N GLY A 268 -15.69 -11.01 -10.88
CA GLY A 268 -15.93 -9.67 -11.45
C GLY A 268 -14.82 -8.64 -11.23
N LEU A 269 -13.72 -9.01 -10.54
CA LEU A 269 -12.62 -8.09 -10.27
C LEU A 269 -11.52 -8.25 -11.32
N GLY A 270 -11.09 -7.13 -11.87
CA GLY A 270 -9.99 -7.05 -12.83
C GLY A 270 -9.31 -5.69 -12.78
N ALA A 271 -8.40 -5.44 -13.70
CA ALA A 271 -7.70 -4.16 -13.77
C ALA A 271 -8.70 -2.98 -13.82
N LEU A 272 -8.46 -1.97 -13.00
CA LEU A 272 -9.27 -0.77 -12.80
C LEU A 272 -10.62 -0.98 -12.08
N SER A 273 -10.96 -2.20 -11.66
CA SER A 273 -12.15 -2.42 -10.82
C SER A 273 -12.02 -1.62 -9.52
N PRO A 274 -12.98 -0.73 -9.20
CA PRO A 274 -12.94 0.01 -7.95
C PRO A 274 -13.19 -0.94 -6.78
N VAL A 275 -12.47 -0.72 -5.69
CA VAL A 275 -12.62 -1.47 -4.44
C VAL A 275 -12.58 -0.53 -3.24
N GLN A 276 -13.30 -0.90 -2.19
CA GLN A 276 -13.25 -0.21 -0.91
C GLN A 276 -12.57 -1.08 0.13
N MET A 277 -11.85 -0.47 1.07
CA MET A 277 -11.32 -1.16 2.24
C MET A 277 -12.46 -1.91 2.93
N GLY A 278 -12.23 -3.18 3.28
CA GLY A 278 -13.23 -4.02 3.94
C GLY A 278 -14.17 -4.77 3.00
N GLN A 279 -14.23 -4.42 1.71
CA GLN A 279 -14.99 -5.18 0.70
C GLN A 279 -14.34 -6.55 0.46
N SER A 280 -15.12 -7.62 0.31
CA SER A 280 -14.59 -8.91 -0.13
C SER A 280 -14.04 -8.82 -1.56
N ILE A 281 -12.79 -9.24 -1.75
CA ILE A 281 -12.13 -9.33 -3.06
C ILE A 281 -11.82 -10.76 -3.47
N GLY A 282 -12.02 -11.72 -2.56
CA GLY A 282 -11.79 -13.13 -2.80
C GLY A 282 -12.29 -14.00 -1.66
N LEU A 283 -12.40 -15.28 -1.93
CA LEU A 283 -12.84 -16.31 -1.00
C LEU A 283 -11.72 -17.34 -0.80
N PRO A 284 -11.86 -18.25 0.19
CA PRO A 284 -11.06 -19.47 0.24
C PRO A 284 -11.18 -20.26 -1.07
N SER A 285 -10.07 -20.79 -1.55
CA SER A 285 -10.11 -21.87 -2.53
C SER A 285 -10.81 -23.08 -1.91
N ALA A 286 -11.57 -23.79 -2.75
CA ALA A 286 -12.35 -24.96 -2.35
C ALA A 286 -11.46 -26.18 -2.06
#